data_AF-A0A0G0VXB4-F1
#
_entry.id   AF-A0A0G0VXB4-F1
#
_cell.length_a   1.000
_cell.length_b   1.000
_cell.length_c   1.000
_cell.angle_alpha   90.00
_cell.angle_beta   90.00
_cell.angle_gamma   90.00
#
_symmetry.space_group_name_H-M   'P 1'
#
loop_
_entity.id
_entity.type
_entity.pdbx_description
1 polymer ?
#
loop_
_entity_poly.entity_id
_entity_poly.type
_entity_poly.pdbx_seq_one_letter_code
_entity_poly.pdbx_strand_id
1 'polypeptide(L)'
;MKSARRQAYRARKQAHTARKSNKDKKGFSFVKLLIPLVLLLVCYLFLKGTTRLWNGKDKVSLVYKGEGGDIEVTVLDPVLSEVTTIVIPGDTQVEVARNYGTFRIKNVWQLGVNEKIKGDLLAETVTQNFLFPVFLWSEKPPGWGSGNLANILNFIFLPGSTNISFGDRLQAGLFVLRVQEIGKSVIDLGKSRFLDKGTLEDGQAGYVLTGPISQRLTIYFTDNVIGDKNIKVKITDATGSPGISEKLGEILQVIGGKVVSIEKKTVSEDIDCVVTGVSQEAVKKISNLFSCKIGSGETSFDLDIEIGKRFAERF
;
A
#
# COMPACT_ATOMS: atom_id res chain seq x y z
N MET A 1 -78.91 -10.03 -45.00
CA MET A 1 -78.50 -9.72 -43.60
C MET A 1 -77.63 -10.79 -42.90
N LYS A 2 -77.72 -12.10 -43.20
CA LYS A 2 -76.93 -13.15 -42.49
C LYS A 2 -75.44 -13.25 -42.92
N SER A 3 -75.05 -12.74 -44.09
CA SER A 3 -73.65 -12.78 -44.57
C SER A 3 -72.74 -11.74 -43.91
N ALA A 4 -73.22 -10.50 -43.73
CA ALA A 4 -72.46 -9.40 -43.11
C ALA A 4 -72.09 -9.70 -41.64
N ARG A 5 -73.00 -10.33 -40.87
CA ARG A 5 -72.72 -10.76 -39.48
C ARG A 5 -71.65 -11.86 -39.40
N ARG A 6 -71.58 -12.76 -40.39
CA ARG A 6 -70.56 -13.83 -40.45
C ARG A 6 -69.17 -13.28 -40.83
N GLN A 7 -69.11 -12.30 -41.74
CA GLN A 7 -67.85 -11.62 -42.07
C GLN A 7 -67.32 -10.78 -40.90
N ALA A 8 -68.19 -10.03 -40.21
CA ALA A 8 -67.80 -9.25 -39.03
C ALA A 8 -67.31 -10.14 -37.87
N TYR A 9 -67.90 -11.32 -37.68
CA TYR A 9 -67.46 -12.29 -36.67
C TYR A 9 -66.11 -12.92 -37.01
N ARG A 10 -65.87 -13.26 -38.30
CA ARG A 10 -64.56 -13.78 -38.76
C ARG A 10 -63.47 -12.71 -38.69
N ALA A 11 -63.77 -11.47 -39.07
CA ALA A 11 -62.85 -10.33 -38.94
C ALA A 11 -62.53 -10.02 -37.47
N ARG A 12 -63.53 -10.06 -36.57
CA ARG A 12 -63.29 -9.94 -35.12
C ARG A 12 -62.45 -11.09 -34.59
N LYS A 13 -62.71 -12.33 -34.99
CA LYS A 13 -61.94 -13.50 -34.55
C LYS A 13 -60.49 -13.45 -35.06
N GLN A 14 -60.28 -13.05 -36.32
CA GLN A 14 -58.96 -12.84 -36.92
C GLN A 14 -58.21 -11.67 -36.27
N ALA A 15 -58.88 -10.55 -35.96
CA ALA A 15 -58.30 -9.44 -35.21
C ALA A 15 -57.97 -9.83 -33.76
N HIS A 16 -58.76 -10.71 -33.15
CA HIS A 16 -58.50 -11.21 -31.80
C HIS A 16 -57.33 -12.21 -31.76
N THR A 17 -57.19 -13.07 -32.78
CA THR A 17 -56.03 -13.97 -32.92
C THR A 17 -54.77 -13.19 -33.31
N ALA A 18 -54.87 -12.15 -34.15
CA ALA A 18 -53.76 -11.26 -34.46
C ALA A 18 -53.32 -10.44 -33.23
N ARG A 19 -54.26 -9.91 -32.43
CA ARG A 19 -53.94 -9.24 -31.15
C ARG A 19 -53.35 -10.18 -30.09
N LYS A 20 -53.70 -11.47 -30.10
CA LYS A 20 -53.14 -12.47 -29.17
C LYS A 20 -51.77 -12.99 -29.63
N SER A 21 -51.49 -12.97 -30.95
CA SER A 21 -50.18 -13.25 -31.55
C SER A 21 -49.17 -12.13 -31.31
N ASN A 22 -49.63 -10.89 -31.16
CA ASN A 22 -48.78 -9.70 -30.96
C ASN A 22 -48.65 -9.26 -29.49
N LYS A 23 -49.19 -10.05 -28.54
CA LYS A 23 -48.75 -9.95 -27.14
C LYS A 23 -47.42 -10.67 -27.03
N ASP A 24 -46.38 -9.98 -27.49
CA ASP A 24 -45.01 -10.03 -27.01
C ASP A 24 -44.73 -11.24 -26.12
N LYS A 25 -44.29 -12.33 -26.76
CA LYS A 25 -43.26 -13.16 -26.12
C LYS A 25 -42.01 -12.28 -26.00
N LYS A 26 -42.02 -11.31 -25.08
CA LYS A 26 -40.80 -10.79 -24.46
C LYS A 26 -40.27 -11.93 -23.62
N GLY A 27 -39.75 -12.97 -24.29
CA GLY A 27 -38.89 -13.95 -23.68
C GLY A 27 -37.80 -13.15 -23.02
N PHE A 28 -37.72 -13.24 -21.69
CA PHE A 28 -36.69 -12.60 -20.91
C PHE A 28 -35.37 -13.05 -21.52
N SER A 29 -34.75 -12.18 -22.34
CA SER A 29 -33.63 -12.59 -23.16
C SER A 29 -32.49 -12.90 -22.19
N PHE A 30 -32.11 -14.17 -22.09
CA PHE A 30 -30.99 -14.62 -21.26
C PHE A 30 -29.73 -13.76 -21.49
N VAL A 31 -29.56 -13.23 -22.70
CA VAL A 31 -28.51 -12.28 -23.07
C VAL A 31 -28.53 -10.99 -22.24
N LYS A 32 -29.70 -10.42 -21.94
CA LYS A 32 -29.82 -9.22 -21.09
C LYS A 32 -29.48 -9.48 -19.63
N LEU A 33 -29.61 -10.73 -19.16
CA LEU A 33 -29.20 -11.16 -17.82
C LEU A 33 -27.70 -11.54 -17.79
N LEU A 34 -27.13 -11.96 -18.93
CA LEU A 34 -25.70 -12.22 -19.08
C LEU A 34 -24.85 -10.96 -19.15
N ILE A 35 -25.33 -9.86 -19.75
CA ILE A 35 -24.58 -8.59 -19.84
C ILE A 35 -24.08 -8.07 -18.46
N PRO A 36 -24.91 -7.95 -17.41
CA PRO A 36 -24.41 -7.51 -16.10
C PRO A 36 -23.45 -8.53 -15.48
N LEU A 37 -23.65 -9.83 -15.70
CA LEU A 37 -22.74 -10.86 -15.20
C LEU A 37 -21.37 -10.80 -15.88
N VAL A 38 -21.34 -10.57 -17.19
CA VAL A 38 -20.11 -10.36 -17.96
C VAL A 38 -19.44 -9.05 -17.53
N LEU A 39 -20.19 -7.96 -17.36
CA LEU A 39 -19.64 -6.71 -16.85
C LEU A 39 -19.04 -6.86 -15.45
N LEU A 40 -19.71 -7.58 -14.55
CA LEU A 40 -19.20 -7.89 -13.22
C LEU A 40 -17.93 -8.75 -13.30
N LEU A 41 -17.89 -9.75 -14.18
CA LEU A 41 -16.70 -10.58 -14.38
C LEU A 41 -15.53 -9.75 -14.93
N VAL A 42 -15.77 -8.90 -15.94
CA VAL A 42 -14.76 -7.99 -16.50
C VAL A 42 -14.27 -7.01 -15.44
N CYS A 43 -15.17 -6.42 -14.65
CA CYS A 43 -14.80 -5.54 -13.54
C CYS A 43 -13.98 -6.31 -12.51
N TYR A 44 -14.37 -7.52 -12.13
CA TYR A 44 -13.62 -8.35 -11.18
C TYR A 44 -12.22 -8.69 -11.69
N LEU A 45 -12.10 -9.12 -12.95
CA LEU A 45 -10.79 -9.40 -13.57
C LEU A 45 -9.94 -8.14 -13.71
N PHE A 46 -10.55 -6.99 -14.04
CA PHE A 46 -9.87 -5.70 -14.08
C PHE A 46 -9.35 -5.29 -12.70
N LEU A 47 -10.16 -5.42 -11.66
CA LEU A 47 -9.74 -5.12 -10.28
C LEU A 47 -8.60 -6.04 -9.85
N LYS A 48 -8.75 -7.36 -10.05
CA LYS A 48 -7.71 -8.33 -9.70
C LYS A 48 -6.42 -8.14 -10.51
N GLY A 49 -6.53 -7.72 -11.78
CA GLY A 49 -5.38 -7.43 -12.63
C GLY A 49 -4.71 -6.09 -12.32
N THR A 50 -5.40 -5.18 -11.64
CA THR A 50 -4.86 -3.87 -11.26
C THR A 50 -4.28 -3.86 -9.85
N THR A 51 -4.78 -4.68 -8.91
CA THR A 51 -4.15 -4.87 -7.58
C THR A 51 -2.73 -5.40 -7.73
N ARG A 52 -1.74 -4.66 -7.22
CA ARG A 52 -0.31 -4.98 -7.39
C ARG A 52 0.42 -5.08 -6.07
N LEU A 53 0.19 -4.13 -5.18
CA LEU A 53 0.97 -3.97 -3.95
C LEU A 53 0.25 -4.53 -2.72
N TRP A 54 -1.09 -4.52 -2.70
CA TRP A 54 -1.84 -5.03 -1.56
C TRP A 54 -2.79 -6.15 -1.95
N ASN A 55 -2.73 -7.26 -1.20
CA ASN A 55 -3.58 -8.42 -1.42
C ASN A 55 -4.87 -8.41 -0.57
N GLY A 56 -5.03 -7.40 0.30
CA GLY A 56 -6.14 -7.28 1.24
C GLY A 56 -6.21 -8.32 2.35
N LYS A 57 -5.14 -9.10 2.54
CA LYS A 57 -5.00 -10.09 3.62
C LYS A 57 -3.92 -9.68 4.62
N ASP A 58 -2.83 -9.15 4.09
CA ASP A 58 -1.67 -8.78 4.88
C ASP A 58 -1.74 -7.32 5.31
N LYS A 59 -0.92 -6.96 6.31
CA LYS A 59 -0.79 -5.56 6.68
C LYS A 59 -0.14 -4.78 5.53
N VAL A 60 -0.60 -3.54 5.34
CA VAL A 60 -0.01 -2.57 4.43
C VAL A 60 -0.01 -1.20 5.06
N SER A 61 1.05 -0.46 4.81
CA SER A 61 1.28 0.89 5.31
C SER A 61 1.28 1.89 4.16
N LEU A 62 0.75 3.07 4.44
CA LEU A 62 0.66 4.19 3.51
C LEU A 62 1.19 5.45 4.21
N VAL A 63 2.10 6.17 3.56
CA VAL A 63 2.52 7.50 4.00
C VAL A 63 1.87 8.60 3.15
N TYR A 64 1.48 9.70 3.80
CA TYR A 64 1.00 10.90 3.12
C TYR A 64 1.25 12.14 3.96
N LYS A 65 1.13 13.32 3.33
CA LYS A 65 1.16 14.60 4.02
C LYS A 65 -0.19 14.87 4.67
N GLY A 66 -0.20 14.99 5.99
CA GLY A 66 -1.37 15.37 6.79
C GLY A 66 -1.62 16.87 6.81
N GLU A 67 -2.57 17.28 7.65
CA GLU A 67 -2.84 18.70 7.90
C GLU A 67 -1.68 19.37 8.65
N GLY A 68 -1.49 20.68 8.48
CA GLY A 68 -0.44 21.42 9.18
C GLY A 68 1.01 21.11 8.77
N GLY A 69 1.24 20.17 7.85
CA GLY A 69 2.57 19.74 7.41
C GLY A 69 3.11 18.54 8.18
N ASP A 70 2.30 17.94 9.06
CA ASP A 70 2.62 16.65 9.67
C ASP A 70 2.62 15.54 8.62
N ILE A 71 3.34 14.46 8.91
CA ILE A 71 3.38 13.27 8.07
C ILE A 71 2.62 12.16 8.77
N GLU A 72 1.68 11.54 8.06
CA GLU A 72 0.85 10.47 8.59
C GLU A 72 1.24 9.16 7.93
N VAL A 73 1.46 8.13 8.75
CA VAL A 73 1.69 6.75 8.32
C VAL A 73 0.51 5.91 8.80
N THR A 74 -0.37 5.51 7.89
CA THR A 74 -1.52 4.68 8.22
C THR A 74 -1.24 3.22 7.87
N VAL A 75 -1.45 2.33 8.83
CA VAL A 75 -1.37 0.87 8.67
C VAL A 75 -2.78 0.29 8.67
N LEU A 76 -3.08 -0.50 7.63
CA LEU A 76 -4.29 -1.31 7.53
C LEU A 76 -3.98 -2.73 7.99
N ASP A 77 -4.76 -3.24 8.94
CA ASP A 77 -4.66 -4.62 9.42
C ASP A 77 -5.96 -5.39 9.14
N PRO A 78 -6.00 -6.18 8.04
CA PRO A 78 -7.18 -6.97 7.69
C PRO A 78 -7.54 -8.06 8.71
N VAL A 79 -6.58 -8.56 9.48
CA VAL A 79 -6.79 -9.66 10.43
C VAL A 79 -7.50 -9.14 11.68
N LEU A 80 -7.03 -8.01 12.21
CA LEU A 80 -7.65 -7.36 13.37
C LEU A 80 -8.84 -6.46 12.98
N SER A 81 -9.03 -6.19 11.68
CA SER A 81 -9.98 -5.19 11.19
C SER A 81 -9.71 -3.80 11.79
N GLU A 82 -8.44 -3.41 11.78
CA GLU A 82 -7.97 -2.16 12.38
C GLU A 82 -7.31 -1.22 11.36
N VAL A 83 -7.40 0.08 11.65
CA VAL A 83 -6.71 1.17 10.95
C VAL A 83 -5.97 1.99 11.98
N THR A 84 -4.64 1.92 11.96
CA THR A 84 -3.79 2.68 12.89
C THR A 84 -3.07 3.78 12.14
N THR A 85 -3.25 5.04 12.54
CA THR A 85 -2.56 6.19 11.94
C THR A 85 -1.52 6.72 12.91
N ILE A 86 -0.27 6.72 12.49
CA ILE A 86 0.85 7.26 13.25
C ILE A 86 1.18 8.65 12.70
N VAL A 87 1.12 9.67 13.56
CA VAL A 87 1.35 11.07 13.19
C VAL A 87 2.77 11.46 13.60
N ILE A 88 3.60 11.79 12.62
CA ILE A 88 4.94 12.34 12.78
C ILE A 88 4.86 13.86 12.65
N PRO A 89 5.25 14.64 13.69
CA PRO A 89 5.26 16.10 13.61
C PRO A 89 6.11 16.61 12.44
N GLY A 90 5.60 17.59 11.70
CA GLY A 90 6.27 18.13 10.51
C GLY A 90 7.65 18.74 10.78
N ASP A 91 7.89 19.21 12.01
CA ASP A 91 9.17 19.76 12.47
C ASP A 91 10.15 18.69 13.00
N THR A 92 9.90 17.42 12.70
CA THR A 92 10.85 16.34 13.02
C THR A 92 12.04 16.38 12.07
N GLN A 93 13.24 16.43 12.62
CA GLN A 93 14.49 16.32 11.88
C GLN A 93 14.74 14.87 11.47
N VAL A 94 15.02 14.67 10.19
CA VAL A 94 15.27 13.35 9.60
C VAL A 94 16.45 13.43 8.64
N GLU A 95 17.20 12.34 8.54
CA GLU A 95 18.17 12.13 7.47
C GLU A 95 17.42 11.68 6.22
N VAL A 96 17.40 12.51 5.18
CA VAL A 96 16.63 12.22 3.97
C VAL A 96 17.32 11.11 3.18
N ALA A 97 16.53 10.12 2.76
CA ALA A 97 16.98 9.03 1.91
C ALA A 97 17.71 9.54 0.68
N ARG A 98 18.56 8.71 0.07
CA ARG A 98 19.32 9.07 -1.15
C ARG A 98 20.33 10.20 -0.96
N ASN A 99 20.89 10.31 0.24
CA ASN A 99 21.99 11.22 0.56
C ASN A 99 21.65 12.71 0.30
N TYR A 100 20.39 13.10 0.46
CA TYR A 100 20.00 14.52 0.37
C TYR A 100 20.35 15.31 1.65
N GLY A 101 20.78 14.63 2.72
CA GLY A 101 21.18 15.25 3.98
C GLY A 101 20.03 15.44 4.96
N THR A 102 20.22 16.29 5.97
CA THR A 102 19.26 16.46 7.07
C THR A 102 18.20 17.51 6.74
N PHE A 103 16.92 17.15 6.88
CA PHE A 103 15.79 18.06 6.67
C PHE A 103 14.74 17.90 7.76
N ARG A 104 13.83 18.89 7.84
CA ARG A 104 12.52 18.67 8.47
C ARG A 104 11.64 17.82 7.57
N ILE A 105 11.00 16.82 8.16
CA ILE A 105 10.23 15.81 7.41
C ILE A 105 9.11 16.43 6.56
N LYS A 106 8.50 17.55 7.01
CA LYS A 106 7.48 18.27 6.25
C LYS A 106 7.93 18.76 4.85
N ASN A 107 9.23 18.94 4.66
CA ASN A 107 9.81 19.43 3.41
C ASN A 107 10.17 18.30 2.43
N VAL A 108 10.27 17.05 2.92
CA VAL A 108 10.73 15.90 2.12
C VAL A 108 9.80 15.61 0.95
N TRP A 109 8.49 15.80 1.11
CA TRP A 109 7.53 15.64 0.00
C TRP A 109 7.85 16.59 -1.17
N GLN A 110 8.03 17.88 -0.87
CA GLN A 110 8.29 18.88 -1.92
C GLN A 110 9.66 18.64 -2.57
N LEU A 111 10.67 18.23 -1.78
CA LEU A 111 11.95 17.82 -2.31
C LEU A 111 11.80 16.65 -3.30
N GLY A 112 11.05 15.61 -2.94
CA GLY A 112 10.78 14.48 -3.83
C GLY A 112 10.09 14.91 -5.14
N VAL A 113 9.15 15.84 -5.07
CA VAL A 113 8.51 16.41 -6.28
C VAL A 113 9.53 17.15 -7.16
N ASN A 114 10.38 17.98 -6.57
CA ASN A 114 11.40 18.76 -7.28
C ASN A 114 12.42 17.84 -7.99
N GLU A 115 12.82 16.76 -7.30
CA GLU A 115 13.80 15.78 -7.77
C GLU A 115 13.17 14.70 -8.69
N LYS A 116 11.86 14.79 -8.97
CA LYS A 116 11.10 13.82 -9.78
C LYS A 116 11.04 12.40 -9.20
N ILE A 117 11.32 12.26 -7.90
CA ILE A 117 11.22 11.01 -7.11
C ILE A 117 9.82 10.90 -6.48
N LYS A 118 9.08 12.00 -6.40
CA LYS A 118 7.72 12.09 -5.83
C LYS A 118 7.67 11.56 -4.39
N GLY A 119 6.61 10.84 -4.02
CA GLY A 119 6.42 10.33 -2.67
C GLY A 119 7.30 9.13 -2.30
N ASP A 120 8.03 8.54 -3.26
CA ASP A 120 8.97 7.45 -2.96
C ASP A 120 10.06 7.95 -1.99
N LEU A 121 10.52 9.20 -2.15
CA LEU A 121 11.52 9.80 -1.25
C LEU A 121 11.02 9.88 0.19
N LEU A 122 9.75 10.25 0.39
CA LEU A 122 9.16 10.32 1.72
C LEU A 122 8.98 8.93 2.32
N ALA A 123 8.52 7.95 1.53
CA ALA A 123 8.36 6.57 1.98
C ALA A 123 9.71 5.95 2.39
N GLU A 124 10.75 6.14 1.59
CA GLU A 124 12.12 5.69 1.89
C GLU A 124 12.67 6.38 3.15
N THR A 125 12.51 7.71 3.25
CA THR A 125 12.97 8.49 4.42
C THR A 125 12.27 8.03 5.70
N VAL A 126 10.95 7.82 5.66
CA VAL A 126 10.20 7.31 6.81
C VAL A 126 10.65 5.90 7.18
N THR A 127 10.85 5.03 6.18
CA THR A 127 11.33 3.67 6.39
C THR A 127 12.71 3.63 7.04
N GLN A 128 13.62 4.51 6.61
CA GLN A 128 14.97 4.58 7.15
C GLN A 128 15.01 5.16 8.57
N ASN A 129 14.31 6.26 8.82
CA ASN A 129 14.44 6.98 10.10
C ASN A 129 13.59 6.35 11.19
N PHE A 130 12.41 5.84 10.82
CA PHE A 130 11.42 5.30 11.77
C PHE A 130 11.30 3.78 11.70
N LEU A 131 12.10 3.09 10.88
CA LEU A 131 12.02 1.64 10.66
C LEU A 131 10.61 1.15 10.29
N PHE A 132 9.72 2.07 9.89
CA PHE A 132 8.36 1.77 9.51
C PHE A 132 8.39 1.26 8.07
N PRO A 133 8.11 -0.02 7.79
CA PRO A 133 8.10 -0.52 6.42
C PRO A 133 6.96 0.15 5.65
N VAL A 134 7.24 1.20 4.86
CA VAL A 134 6.24 1.95 4.09
C VAL A 134 6.20 1.47 2.64
N PHE A 135 5.09 0.85 2.22
CA PHE A 135 4.93 0.33 0.85
C PHE A 135 4.27 1.33 -0.09
N LEU A 136 3.31 2.10 0.45
CA LEU A 136 2.45 2.95 -0.34
C LEU A 136 2.69 4.42 0.01
N TRP A 137 2.50 5.30 -0.96
CA TRP A 137 2.47 6.75 -0.73
C TRP A 137 1.35 7.43 -1.53
N SER A 138 0.83 8.53 -0.99
CA SER A 138 -0.21 9.33 -1.63
C SER A 138 0.03 10.82 -1.39
N GLU A 139 -0.17 11.62 -2.44
CA GLU A 139 -0.11 13.08 -2.37
C GLU A 139 -1.22 13.66 -1.49
N LYS A 140 -2.42 13.08 -1.60
CA LYS A 140 -3.58 13.53 -0.87
C LYS A 140 -3.88 12.59 0.30
N PRO A 141 -4.38 13.12 1.43
CA PRO A 141 -4.89 12.30 2.50
C PRO A 141 -5.95 11.33 1.98
N PRO A 142 -5.85 10.04 2.32
CA PRO A 142 -6.77 9.02 1.82
C PRO A 142 -8.13 9.04 2.54
N GLY A 143 -8.27 9.86 3.58
CA GLY A 143 -9.49 9.97 4.40
C GLY A 143 -9.70 8.80 5.36
N TRP A 144 -8.67 7.99 5.61
CA TRP A 144 -8.81 6.75 6.37
C TRP A 144 -9.01 6.94 7.87
N GLY A 145 -8.38 7.98 8.44
CA GLY A 145 -8.54 8.32 9.86
C GLY A 145 -9.92 8.91 10.20
N SER A 146 -10.53 9.69 9.30
CA SER A 146 -11.79 10.40 9.57
C SER A 146 -13.06 9.60 9.22
N GLY A 147 -12.93 8.47 8.49
CA GLY A 147 -14.06 7.68 8.02
C GLY A 147 -15.00 8.40 7.03
N ASN A 148 -14.62 9.58 6.51
CA ASN A 148 -15.48 10.36 5.64
C ASN A 148 -15.56 9.74 4.25
N LEU A 149 -16.75 9.28 3.86
CA LEU A 149 -17.01 8.64 2.57
C LEU A 149 -16.56 9.50 1.38
N ALA A 150 -16.74 10.83 1.42
CA ALA A 150 -16.34 11.71 0.34
C ALA A 150 -14.80 11.70 0.14
N ASN A 151 -14.04 11.70 1.24
CA ASN A 151 -12.58 11.66 1.19
C ASN A 151 -12.08 10.30 0.67
N ILE A 152 -12.72 9.21 1.09
CA ILE A 152 -12.40 7.86 0.60
C ILE A 152 -12.72 7.73 -0.90
N LEU A 153 -13.85 8.27 -1.37
CA LEU A 153 -14.17 8.30 -2.80
C LEU A 153 -13.17 9.16 -3.59
N ASN A 154 -12.76 10.31 -3.05
CA ASN A 154 -11.73 11.15 -3.65
C ASN A 154 -10.39 10.41 -3.76
N PHE A 155 -10.00 9.62 -2.77
CA PHE A 155 -8.82 8.77 -2.84
C PHE A 155 -8.91 7.71 -3.96
N ILE A 156 -10.08 7.08 -4.12
CA ILE A 156 -10.29 6.04 -5.13
C ILE A 156 -10.32 6.61 -6.55
N PHE A 157 -10.93 7.77 -6.78
CA PHE A 157 -11.16 8.29 -8.13
C PHE A 157 -10.26 9.46 -8.52
N LEU A 158 -9.77 10.25 -7.56
CA LEU A 158 -9.02 11.49 -7.75
C LEU A 158 -7.75 11.57 -6.86
N PRO A 159 -6.86 10.57 -6.92
CA PRO A 159 -5.80 10.36 -5.91
C PRO A 159 -4.69 11.43 -5.93
N GLY A 160 -4.54 12.19 -7.02
CA GLY A 160 -3.30 12.94 -7.27
C GLY A 160 -2.15 11.99 -7.62
N SER A 161 -0.93 12.37 -7.25
CA SER A 161 0.25 11.52 -7.42
C SER A 161 0.29 10.42 -6.36
N THR A 162 0.49 9.17 -6.79
CA THR A 162 0.57 8.00 -5.90
C THR A 162 1.24 6.83 -6.61
N ASN A 163 1.85 5.90 -5.86
CA ASN A 163 2.27 4.59 -6.37
C ASN A 163 1.17 3.52 -6.28
N ILE A 164 -0.01 3.85 -5.77
CA ILE A 164 -1.09 2.89 -5.49
C ILE A 164 -1.94 2.70 -6.75
N SER A 165 -2.06 1.44 -7.18
CA SER A 165 -2.92 1.07 -8.29
C SER A 165 -4.40 1.36 -8.00
N PHE A 166 -5.23 1.49 -9.04
CA PHE A 166 -6.68 1.69 -8.84
C PHE A 166 -7.32 0.53 -8.05
N GLY A 167 -6.94 -0.72 -8.34
CA GLY A 167 -7.44 -1.90 -7.63
C GLY A 167 -7.09 -1.87 -6.15
N ASP A 168 -5.83 -1.55 -5.82
CA ASP A 168 -5.38 -1.45 -4.43
C ASP A 168 -6.10 -0.31 -3.70
N ARG A 169 -6.33 0.85 -4.36
CA ARG A 169 -7.08 1.98 -3.79
C ARG A 169 -8.54 1.63 -3.48
N LEU A 170 -9.23 0.97 -4.41
CA LEU A 170 -10.60 0.53 -4.20
C LEU A 170 -10.67 -0.46 -3.05
N GLN A 171 -9.79 -1.46 -3.03
CA GLN A 171 -9.75 -2.47 -1.98
C GLN A 171 -9.50 -1.83 -0.61
N ALA A 172 -8.56 -0.88 -0.52
CA ALA A 172 -8.24 -0.16 0.71
C ALA A 172 -9.40 0.70 1.19
N GLY A 173 -10.04 1.46 0.28
CA GLY A 173 -11.23 2.23 0.61
C GLY A 173 -12.38 1.35 1.12
N LEU A 174 -12.65 0.21 0.47
CA LEU A 174 -13.68 -0.74 0.91
C LEU A 174 -13.34 -1.44 2.23
N PHE A 175 -12.07 -1.66 2.53
CA PHE A 175 -11.64 -2.17 3.83
C PHE A 175 -11.91 -1.14 4.92
N VAL A 176 -11.45 0.10 4.75
CA VAL A 176 -11.60 1.17 5.75
C VAL A 176 -13.07 1.48 6.03
N LEU A 177 -13.95 1.45 5.02
CA LEU A 177 -15.39 1.63 5.20
C LEU A 177 -16.06 0.51 6.03
N ARG A 178 -15.46 -0.68 6.09
CA ARG A 178 -15.95 -1.81 6.90
C ARG A 178 -15.43 -1.77 8.34
N VAL A 179 -14.31 -1.08 8.58
CA VAL A 179 -13.72 -0.97 9.91
C VAL A 179 -14.55 -0.03 10.78
N GLN A 180 -14.96 -0.52 11.96
CA GLN A 180 -15.72 0.25 12.94
C GLN A 180 -14.82 1.32 13.58
N GLU A 181 -15.43 2.38 14.13
CA GLU A 181 -14.69 3.46 14.81
C GLU A 181 -13.78 2.95 15.94
N ILE A 182 -14.18 1.91 16.67
CA ILE A 182 -13.36 1.30 17.73
C ILE A 182 -12.07 0.66 17.20
N GLY A 183 -12.06 0.22 15.93
CA GLY A 183 -10.88 -0.32 15.26
C GLY A 183 -9.99 0.75 14.63
N LYS A 184 -10.34 2.04 14.79
CA LYS A 184 -9.53 3.17 14.29
C LYS A 184 -8.76 3.78 15.44
N SER A 185 -7.45 3.89 15.30
CA SER A 185 -6.58 4.49 16.31
C SER A 185 -5.64 5.51 15.70
N VAL A 186 -5.30 6.53 16.49
CA VAL A 186 -4.35 7.58 16.12
C VAL A 186 -3.27 7.67 17.20
N ILE A 187 -2.01 7.54 16.78
CA ILE A 187 -0.83 7.59 17.64
C ILE A 187 -0.03 8.84 17.26
N ASP A 188 -0.05 9.85 18.11
CA ASP A 188 0.72 11.08 17.92
C ASP A 188 2.13 10.91 18.50
N LEU A 189 3.14 10.84 17.64
CA LEU A 189 4.52 10.67 18.08
C LEU A 189 5.06 11.91 18.81
N GLY A 190 4.56 13.11 18.50
CA GLY A 190 4.97 14.35 19.18
C GLY A 190 4.46 14.45 20.62
N LYS A 191 3.42 13.69 20.97
CA LYS A 191 2.90 13.54 22.33
C LYS A 191 3.45 12.30 23.06
N SER A 192 4.22 11.49 22.36
CA SER A 192 4.82 10.26 22.88
C SER A 192 6.23 10.52 23.42
N ARG A 193 6.88 9.48 23.97
CA ARG A 193 8.32 9.51 24.31
C ARG A 193 9.21 9.01 23.17
N PHE A 194 8.67 8.91 21.94
CA PHE A 194 9.42 8.44 20.77
C PHE A 194 10.22 9.56 20.09
N LEU A 195 9.89 10.81 20.38
CA LEU A 195 10.56 12.00 19.86
C LEU A 195 10.86 12.95 21.01
N ASP A 196 12.11 13.41 21.08
CA ASP A 196 12.49 14.46 22.03
C ASP A 196 12.37 15.83 21.39
N LYS A 197 11.82 16.77 22.14
CA LYS A 197 11.84 18.18 21.77
C LYS A 197 13.22 18.75 22.06
N GLY A 198 13.85 19.33 21.06
CA GLY A 198 15.21 19.84 21.17
C GLY A 198 15.47 20.99 20.21
N THR A 199 16.73 21.44 20.23
CA THR A 199 17.24 22.36 19.21
C THR A 199 17.81 21.53 18.08
N LEU A 200 17.34 21.79 16.86
CA LEU A 200 17.77 21.13 15.64
C LEU A 200 19.14 21.67 15.18
N GLU A 201 19.71 21.04 14.15
CA GLU A 201 20.97 21.46 13.53
C GLU A 201 20.91 22.89 12.96
N ASP A 202 19.71 23.37 12.63
CA ASP A 202 19.46 24.74 12.15
C ASP A 202 19.32 25.78 13.28
N GLY A 203 19.48 25.37 14.55
CA GLY A 203 19.36 26.23 15.72
C GLY A 203 17.91 26.53 16.14
N GLN A 204 16.90 26.01 15.43
CA GLN A 204 15.50 26.19 15.78
C GLN A 204 14.97 25.03 16.62
N ALA A 205 13.84 25.25 17.29
CA ALA A 205 13.16 24.19 18.02
C ALA A 205 12.50 23.19 17.06
N GLY A 206 12.57 21.91 17.40
CA GLY A 206 11.92 20.84 16.64
C GLY A 206 11.94 19.52 17.39
N TYR A 207 11.73 18.42 16.66
CA TYR A 207 11.75 17.06 17.21
C TYR A 207 12.94 16.29 16.65
N VAL A 208 13.60 15.50 17.50
CA VAL A 208 14.69 14.60 17.11
C VAL A 208 14.35 13.18 17.55
N LEU A 209 14.72 12.21 16.71
CA LEU A 209 14.66 10.79 17.06
C LEU A 209 15.77 10.47 18.06
N THR A 210 15.40 10.18 19.30
CA THR A 210 16.33 9.83 20.37
C THR A 210 16.04 8.44 20.90
N GLY A 211 17.02 7.54 20.73
CA GLY A 211 16.93 6.16 21.19
C GLY A 211 16.34 5.19 20.16
N PRO A 212 16.38 3.88 20.48
CA PRO A 212 15.84 2.86 19.61
C PRO A 212 14.33 3.01 19.50
N ILE A 213 13.81 2.73 18.31
CA ILE A 213 12.38 2.73 18.06
C ILE A 213 11.73 1.75 19.01
N SER A 214 10.66 2.21 19.65
CA SER A 214 10.00 1.37 20.64
C SER A 214 9.51 0.10 19.98
N GLN A 215 9.90 -1.05 20.54
CA GLN A 215 9.35 -2.37 20.21
C GLN A 215 7.81 -2.39 20.24
N ARG A 216 7.19 -1.44 20.96
CA ARG A 216 5.73 -1.27 21.00
C ARG A 216 5.14 -0.83 19.66
N LEU A 217 5.89 -0.12 18.82
CA LEU A 217 5.42 0.29 17.49
C LEU A 217 5.56 -0.84 16.46
N THR A 218 6.49 -1.78 16.69
CA THR A 218 6.73 -2.92 15.80
C THR A 218 5.46 -3.74 15.54
N ILE A 219 4.60 -3.93 16.55
CA ILE A 219 3.37 -4.73 16.44
C ILE A 219 2.43 -4.25 15.34
N TYR A 220 2.44 -2.95 15.04
CA TYR A 220 1.60 -2.36 14.00
C TYR A 220 2.11 -2.69 12.60
N PHE A 221 3.41 -2.95 12.47
CA PHE A 221 4.08 -3.17 11.19
C PHE A 221 4.49 -4.63 10.92
N THR A 222 4.42 -5.49 11.94
CA THR A 222 4.66 -6.93 11.78
C THR A 222 3.66 -7.51 10.78
N ASP A 223 4.19 -8.11 9.72
CA ASP A 223 3.39 -8.69 8.66
C ASP A 223 2.82 -10.04 9.07
N ASN A 224 1.56 -10.29 8.71
CA ASN A 224 0.87 -11.52 9.09
C ASN A 224 1.48 -12.75 8.40
N VAL A 225 1.99 -12.64 7.17
CA VAL A 225 2.59 -13.78 6.45
C VAL A 225 4.03 -14.02 6.89
N ILE A 226 4.83 -12.96 6.99
CA ILE A 226 6.25 -13.07 7.34
C ILE A 226 6.42 -13.39 8.83
N GLY A 227 5.65 -12.74 9.70
CA GLY A 227 5.68 -12.96 11.15
C GLY A 227 5.26 -14.38 11.53
N ASP A 228 4.13 -14.89 11.01
CA ASP A 228 3.62 -16.21 11.39
C ASP A 228 4.53 -17.36 10.90
N LYS A 229 5.18 -17.18 9.76
CA LYS A 229 6.03 -18.21 9.14
C LYS A 229 7.46 -18.25 9.67
N ASN A 230 7.85 -17.35 10.58
CA ASN A 230 9.22 -17.23 11.10
C ASN A 230 10.29 -17.20 9.98
N ILE A 231 10.03 -16.41 8.93
CA ILE A 231 10.87 -16.33 7.72
C ILE A 231 12.33 -16.03 8.10
N LYS A 232 13.23 -16.94 7.76
CA LYS A 232 14.67 -16.76 7.99
C LYS A 232 15.29 -15.95 6.87
N VAL A 233 15.94 -14.84 7.26
CA VAL A 233 16.53 -13.90 6.32
C VAL A 233 18.04 -13.94 6.41
N LYS A 234 18.69 -14.11 5.26
CA LYS A 234 20.12 -13.89 5.07
C LYS A 234 20.33 -12.54 4.38
N ILE A 235 21.30 -11.77 4.85
CA ILE A 235 21.73 -10.52 4.21
C ILE A 235 23.18 -10.70 3.76
N THR A 236 23.44 -10.42 2.49
CA THR A 236 24.78 -10.32 1.91
C THR A 236 25.10 -8.86 1.68
N ASP A 237 26.07 -8.34 2.42
CA ASP A 237 26.48 -6.94 2.41
C ASP A 237 27.74 -6.73 1.57
N ALA A 238 27.56 -6.20 0.36
CA ALA A 238 28.62 -5.76 -0.54
C ALA A 238 28.57 -4.23 -0.73
N THR A 239 28.02 -3.48 0.23
CA THR A 239 27.85 -2.02 0.13
C THR A 239 29.13 -1.24 0.38
N GLY A 240 30.01 -1.77 1.25
CA GLY A 240 31.17 -1.04 1.77
C GLY A 240 30.83 0.08 2.75
N SER A 241 29.55 0.23 3.13
CA SER A 241 29.06 1.30 4.00
C SER A 241 28.63 0.74 5.36
N PRO A 242 29.27 1.14 6.47
CA PRO A 242 28.92 0.64 7.80
C PRO A 242 27.46 0.96 8.17
N GLY A 243 26.75 0.02 8.83
CA GLY A 243 25.42 0.25 9.38
C GLY A 243 24.26 0.00 8.42
N ILE A 244 24.50 -0.08 7.11
CA ILE A 244 23.43 -0.26 6.11
C ILE A 244 22.76 -1.63 6.24
N SER A 245 23.54 -2.71 6.33
CA SER A 245 23.00 -4.07 6.48
C SER A 245 22.37 -4.28 7.84
N GLU A 246 22.91 -3.67 8.89
CA GLU A 246 22.33 -3.70 10.24
C GLU A 246 20.96 -2.99 10.27
N LYS A 247 20.85 -1.78 9.72
CA LYS A 247 19.60 -1.01 9.61
C LYS A 247 18.55 -1.70 8.73
N LEU A 248 18.97 -2.28 7.60
CA LEU A 248 18.11 -3.14 6.79
C LEU A 248 17.59 -4.33 7.60
N GLY A 249 18.48 -4.96 8.39
CA GLY A 249 18.13 -6.05 9.30
C GLY A 249 17.08 -5.65 10.33
N GLU A 250 17.17 -4.47 10.91
CA GLU A 250 16.19 -3.95 11.86
C GLU A 250 14.81 -3.76 11.22
N ILE A 251 14.72 -3.19 10.00
CA ILE A 251 13.45 -3.06 9.27
C ILE A 251 12.85 -4.44 8.98
N LEU A 252 13.68 -5.41 8.57
CA LEU A 252 13.23 -6.78 8.31
C LEU A 252 12.71 -7.46 9.58
N GLN A 253 13.32 -7.19 10.72
CA GLN A 253 12.81 -7.64 12.03
C GLN A 253 11.48 -6.98 12.38
N VAL A 254 11.30 -5.68 12.08
CA VAL A 254 10.02 -4.99 12.30
C VAL A 254 8.89 -5.63 11.49
N ILE A 255 9.17 -6.06 10.26
CA ILE A 255 8.23 -6.79 9.40
C ILE A 255 7.93 -8.21 9.94
N GLY A 256 8.73 -8.74 10.88
CA GLY A 256 8.56 -10.07 11.47
C GLY A 256 9.53 -11.11 10.93
N GLY A 257 10.51 -10.72 10.11
CA GLY A 257 11.58 -11.60 9.62
C GLY A 257 12.63 -11.87 10.71
N LYS A 258 13.18 -13.08 10.69
CA LYS A 258 14.30 -13.44 11.57
C LYS A 258 15.61 -13.36 10.79
N VAL A 259 16.37 -12.28 10.97
CA VAL A 259 17.71 -12.17 10.39
C VAL A 259 18.62 -13.19 11.07
N VAL A 260 19.07 -14.19 10.32
CA VAL A 260 19.88 -15.30 10.84
C VAL A 260 21.36 -15.16 10.51
N SER A 261 21.69 -14.40 9.46
CA SER A 261 23.07 -14.18 9.02
C SER A 261 23.19 -12.85 8.29
N ILE A 262 24.27 -12.11 8.57
CA ILE A 262 24.73 -10.96 7.81
C ILE A 262 26.17 -11.26 7.38
N GLU A 263 26.38 -11.50 6.08
CA GLU A 263 27.67 -11.84 5.50
C GLU A 263 28.25 -10.62 4.77
N LYS A 264 29.40 -10.13 5.23
CA LYS A 264 30.12 -9.04 4.56
C LYS A 264 30.95 -9.61 3.40
N LYS A 265 30.80 -9.04 2.21
CA LYS A 265 31.56 -9.38 1.00
C LYS A 265 32.35 -8.18 0.50
N THR A 266 33.23 -8.43 -0.47
CA THR A 266 33.90 -7.36 -1.22
C THR A 266 32.88 -6.42 -1.84
N VAL A 267 33.16 -5.12 -1.78
CA VAL A 267 32.29 -4.06 -2.32
C VAL A 267 31.98 -4.34 -3.79
N SER A 268 30.70 -4.25 -4.15
CA SER A 268 30.21 -4.45 -5.51
C SER A 268 29.55 -3.17 -6.01
N GLU A 269 30.10 -2.58 -7.07
CA GLU A 269 29.55 -1.36 -7.70
C GLU A 269 28.42 -1.65 -8.70
N ASP A 270 28.29 -2.90 -9.15
CA ASP A 270 27.31 -3.30 -10.16
C ASP A 270 25.95 -3.69 -9.57
N ILE A 271 25.92 -3.94 -8.26
CA ILE A 271 24.74 -4.40 -7.54
C ILE A 271 24.09 -3.20 -6.82
N ASP A 272 22.81 -2.99 -7.09
CA ASP A 272 21.92 -2.21 -6.22
C ASP A 272 21.42 -3.15 -5.13
N CYS A 273 20.29 -3.83 -5.34
CA CYS A 273 19.91 -4.95 -4.50
C CYS A 273 19.15 -6.03 -5.27
N VAL A 274 19.35 -7.27 -4.82
CA VAL A 274 18.73 -8.48 -5.37
C VAL A 274 18.10 -9.27 -4.23
N VAL A 275 16.85 -9.68 -4.41
CA VAL A 275 16.12 -10.50 -3.45
C VAL A 275 15.79 -11.85 -4.09
N THR A 276 16.18 -12.93 -3.42
CA THR A 276 15.84 -14.32 -3.78
C THR A 276 15.28 -15.04 -2.55
N GLY A 277 14.74 -16.24 -2.72
CA GLY A 277 14.18 -16.99 -1.59
C GLY A 277 13.21 -18.08 -1.99
N VAL A 278 13.03 -19.04 -1.08
CA VAL A 278 12.00 -20.08 -1.21
C VAL A 278 10.60 -19.49 -1.10
N SER A 279 10.41 -18.48 -0.24
CA SER A 279 9.11 -17.83 -0.03
C SER A 279 8.86 -16.73 -1.06
N GLN A 280 8.22 -17.09 -2.18
CA GLN A 280 7.92 -16.16 -3.28
C GLN A 280 7.03 -14.98 -2.85
N GLU A 281 6.19 -15.15 -1.83
CA GLU A 281 5.38 -14.08 -1.24
C GLU A 281 6.27 -13.06 -0.53
N ALA A 282 7.20 -13.52 0.32
CA ALA A 282 8.14 -12.66 1.03
C ALA A 282 9.11 -11.97 0.05
N VAL A 283 9.62 -12.69 -0.94
CA VAL A 283 10.49 -12.14 -1.99
C VAL A 283 9.82 -10.96 -2.69
N LYS A 284 8.57 -11.11 -3.15
CA LYS A 284 7.82 -10.02 -3.80
C LYS A 284 7.59 -8.84 -2.86
N LYS A 285 7.25 -9.12 -1.60
CA LYS A 285 6.96 -8.07 -0.61
C LYS A 285 8.20 -7.23 -0.30
N ILE A 286 9.33 -7.88 -0.03
CA ILE A 286 10.59 -7.20 0.28
C ILE A 286 11.18 -6.52 -0.96
N SER A 287 11.05 -7.15 -2.14
CA SER A 287 11.40 -6.52 -3.42
C SER A 287 10.62 -5.22 -3.64
N ASN A 288 9.31 -5.22 -3.40
CA ASN A 288 8.48 -4.02 -3.53
C ASN A 288 8.84 -2.94 -2.48
N LEU A 289 9.11 -3.34 -1.22
CA LEU A 289 9.44 -2.39 -0.15
C LEU A 289 10.72 -1.61 -0.44
N PHE A 290 11.77 -2.32 -0.87
CA PHE A 290 13.09 -1.73 -1.09
C PHE A 290 13.39 -1.45 -2.56
N SER A 291 12.43 -1.62 -3.47
CA SER A 291 12.62 -1.53 -4.93
C SER A 291 13.76 -2.40 -5.45
N CYS A 292 13.95 -3.59 -4.86
CA CYS A 292 15.01 -4.52 -5.26
C CYS A 292 14.60 -5.40 -6.44
N LYS A 293 15.58 -5.84 -7.23
CA LYS A 293 15.34 -6.80 -8.31
C LYS A 293 15.09 -8.19 -7.73
N ILE A 294 14.14 -8.92 -8.29
CA ILE A 294 13.95 -10.34 -7.95
C ILE A 294 14.97 -11.16 -8.75
N GLY A 295 15.83 -11.90 -8.05
CA GLY A 295 16.79 -12.81 -8.67
C GLY A 295 16.23 -14.21 -8.87
N SER A 296 16.98 -15.05 -9.59
CA SER A 296 16.62 -16.45 -9.88
C SER A 296 17.61 -17.47 -9.29
N GLY A 297 18.43 -17.06 -8.32
CA GLY A 297 19.43 -17.93 -7.70
C GLY A 297 18.82 -19.02 -6.81
N GLU A 298 19.47 -20.18 -6.76
CA GLU A 298 19.14 -21.22 -5.79
C GLU A 298 19.62 -20.80 -4.40
N THR A 299 18.70 -20.77 -3.43
CA THR A 299 18.99 -20.49 -2.03
C THR A 299 18.16 -21.41 -1.15
N SER A 300 18.72 -21.83 -0.02
CA SER A 300 18.03 -22.61 1.01
C SER A 300 17.34 -21.72 2.06
N PHE A 301 17.55 -20.41 2.00
CA PHE A 301 16.91 -19.46 2.90
C PHE A 301 15.52 -19.09 2.40
N ASP A 302 14.61 -18.81 3.34
CA ASP A 302 13.27 -18.33 3.01
C ASP A 302 13.34 -16.99 2.25
N LEU A 303 14.32 -16.17 2.62
CA LEU A 303 14.68 -14.91 1.99
C LEU A 303 16.20 -14.69 2.04
N ASP A 304 16.79 -14.32 0.91
CA ASP A 304 18.19 -13.95 0.77
C ASP A 304 18.25 -12.59 0.05
N ILE A 305 18.92 -11.62 0.67
CA ILE A 305 18.99 -10.25 0.20
C ILE A 305 20.45 -9.89 0.00
N GLU A 306 20.82 -9.61 -1.24
CA GLU A 306 22.15 -9.09 -1.58
C GLU A 306 22.04 -7.59 -1.86
N ILE A 307 22.86 -6.79 -1.16
CA ILE A 307 22.93 -5.33 -1.32
C ILE A 307 24.34 -4.92 -1.71
N GLY A 308 24.46 -4.01 -2.69
CA GLY A 308 25.72 -3.46 -3.18
C GLY A 308 25.81 -1.95 -2.99
N LYS A 309 26.88 -1.34 -3.52
CA LYS A 309 27.18 0.09 -3.32
C LYS A 309 26.03 1.02 -3.75
N ARG A 310 25.35 0.70 -4.86
CA ARG A 310 24.21 1.52 -5.34
C ARG A 310 23.01 1.51 -4.40
N PHE A 311 22.84 0.45 -3.60
CA PHE A 311 21.80 0.42 -2.57
C PHE A 311 22.13 1.40 -1.46
N ALA A 312 23.37 1.41 -0.97
CA ALA A 312 23.80 2.37 0.05
C ALA A 312 23.75 3.83 -0.43
N GLU A 313 23.86 4.10 -1.73
CA GLU A 313 23.72 5.46 -2.26
C GLU A 313 22.27 5.99 -2.20
N ARG A 314 21.28 5.09 -2.14
CA ARG A 314 19.85 5.45 -2.04
C ARG A 314 19.23 5.17 -0.67
N PHE A 315 19.84 4.27 0.10
CA PHE A 315 19.36 3.79 1.40
C PHE A 315 20.01 4.52 2.58
#